data_AF-A0A137R035-F1
#
_entry.id   AF-A0A137R035-F1
#
_cell.length_a   1.000
_cell.length_b   1.000
_cell.length_c   1.000
_cell.angle_alpha   90.00
_cell.angle_beta   90.00
_cell.angle_gamma   90.00
#
_symmetry.space_group_name_H-M   'P 1'
#
loop_
_entity.id
_entity.type
_entity.pdbx_description
1 polymer ?
#
loop_
_entity_poly.entity_id
_entity_poly.type
_entity_poly.pdbx_seq_one_letter_code
_entity_poly.pdbx_strand_id
1 'polypeptide(L)'
;MQARDMKSQQKRSKKIFGDGMPRLLDGPEFYTKVVEVENEHARQVAEKEKRKQAREQKASAMSQWKDENAARVKRNNDCRAAHKTAVKEWKTEARKARQENRPCRLEKPGKLVIEPPIPKPYSEETGDDADVVQDENDEQIDLDDGNGSE
;
A
#
# COMPACT_ATOMS: atom_id res chain seq x y z
N MET A 1 6.85 -23.70 -19.94
CA MET A 1 7.19 -24.55 -18.77
C MET A 1 8.70 -24.61 -18.60
N GLN A 2 9.31 -23.80 -17.75
CA GLN A 2 10.68 -24.01 -17.27
C GLN A 2 10.77 -23.47 -15.83
N ALA A 3 10.26 -24.28 -14.90
CA ALA A 3 10.37 -24.08 -13.46
C ALA A 3 11.10 -25.29 -12.91
N ARG A 4 12.43 -25.23 -12.69
CA ARG A 4 13.15 -26.24 -11.88
C ARG A 4 14.62 -26.03 -11.52
N ASP A 5 15.33 -24.97 -11.92
CA ASP A 5 16.80 -24.95 -11.74
C ASP A 5 17.40 -24.13 -10.59
N MET A 6 16.64 -23.69 -9.56
CA MET A 6 17.25 -23.00 -8.40
C MET A 6 16.80 -23.47 -7.02
N LYS A 7 16.32 -24.70 -6.90
CA LYS A 7 16.02 -25.32 -5.59
C LYS A 7 17.20 -26.17 -5.08
N SER A 8 18.32 -25.54 -4.76
CA SER A 8 19.31 -26.13 -3.83
C SER A 8 20.37 -25.12 -3.36
N GLN A 9 19.96 -23.98 -2.79
CA GLN A 9 20.82 -23.38 -1.76
C GLN A 9 20.75 -24.29 -0.51
N GLN A 10 21.51 -25.38 -0.56
CA GLN A 10 21.77 -26.21 0.62
C GLN A 10 22.25 -25.30 1.73
N LYS A 11 21.60 -25.39 2.89
CA LYS A 11 22.00 -24.71 4.12
C LYS A 11 23.49 -25.00 4.35
N ARG A 12 24.37 -24.04 4.05
CA ARG A 12 25.79 -24.17 4.38
C ARG A 12 25.86 -24.36 5.88
N SER A 13 26.31 -25.53 6.33
CA SER A 13 26.41 -25.82 7.76
C SER A 13 27.30 -24.75 8.38
N LYS A 14 26.90 -24.16 9.50
CA LYS A 14 27.71 -23.18 10.27
C LYS A 14 29.01 -23.77 10.85
N LYS A 15 29.42 -24.96 10.41
CA LYS A 15 30.66 -25.60 10.82
C LYS A 15 31.83 -24.90 10.15
N ILE A 16 32.81 -24.51 10.98
CA ILE A 16 34.06 -23.86 10.56
C ILE A 16 34.83 -24.76 9.58
N PHE A 17 34.81 -26.08 9.81
CA PHE A 17 35.31 -27.09 8.90
C PHE A 17 34.18 -28.08 8.57
N GLY A 18 33.78 -28.10 7.30
CA GLY A 18 32.64 -28.88 6.80
C GLY A 18 32.95 -30.35 6.47
N ASP A 19 34.17 -30.81 6.74
CA ASP A 19 34.67 -32.17 6.44
C ASP A 19 34.27 -33.21 7.49
N GLY A 20 33.88 -32.77 8.69
CA GLY A 20 33.45 -33.67 9.78
C GLY A 20 34.58 -34.48 10.41
N MET A 21 35.83 -34.23 10.02
CA MET A 21 37.02 -34.90 10.54
C MET A 21 37.56 -34.13 11.75
N PRO A 22 38.03 -34.82 12.81
CA PRO A 22 38.71 -34.15 13.92
C PRO A 22 39.96 -33.44 13.40
N ARG A 23 40.07 -32.13 13.69
CA ARG A 23 41.24 -31.30 13.37
C ARG A 23 41.83 -30.75 14.67
N LEU A 24 43.15 -30.70 14.74
CA LEU A 24 43.85 -30.04 15.84
C LEU A 24 43.63 -28.52 15.72
N LEU A 25 43.07 -27.90 16.76
CA LEU A 25 42.59 -26.51 16.74
C LEU A 25 43.68 -25.46 17.09
N ASP A 26 44.94 -25.89 17.22
CA ASP A 26 46.04 -25.05 17.69
C ASP A 26 46.71 -24.22 16.58
N GLY A 27 46.17 -24.27 15.36
CA GLY A 27 46.73 -23.57 14.19
C GLY A 27 46.23 -22.14 14.03
N PRO A 28 47.06 -21.21 13.50
CA PRO A 28 46.64 -19.83 13.18
C PRO A 28 45.49 -19.76 12.16
N GLU A 29 45.33 -20.80 11.35
CA GLU A 29 44.21 -20.95 10.41
C GLU A 29 42.86 -21.07 11.12
N PHE A 30 42.81 -21.79 12.25
CA PHE A 30 41.58 -21.95 13.03
C PHE A 30 41.15 -20.60 13.60
N TYR A 31 42.09 -19.86 14.21
CA TYR A 31 41.82 -18.54 14.76
C TYR A 31 41.28 -17.58 13.69
N THR A 32 41.92 -17.53 12.52
CA THR A 32 41.48 -16.69 11.40
C THR A 32 40.05 -17.04 10.96
N LYS A 33 39.73 -18.34 10.86
CA LYS A 33 38.40 -18.80 10.47
C LYS A 33 37.32 -18.50 11.52
N VAL A 34 37.64 -18.60 12.81
CA VAL A 34 36.73 -18.20 13.90
C VAL A 34 36.41 -16.71 13.79
N VAL A 35 37.43 -15.86 13.63
CA VAL A 35 37.25 -14.41 13.49
C VAL A 35 36.43 -14.05 12.24
N GLU A 36 36.66 -14.71 11.10
CA GLU A 36 35.83 -14.54 9.90
C GLU A 36 34.35 -14.86 10.15
N VAL A 37 34.06 -15.98 10.81
CA VAL A 37 32.69 -16.40 11.12
C VAL A 37 32.01 -15.46 12.11
N GLU A 38 32.73 -14.99 13.13
CA GLU A 38 32.21 -14.01 14.09
C GLU A 38 31.89 -12.66 13.40
N ASN A 39 32.78 -12.17 12.55
CA ASN A 39 32.57 -10.95 11.78
C ASN A 39 31.38 -11.08 10.82
N GLU A 40 31.26 -12.21 10.13
CA GLU A 40 30.13 -12.50 9.25
C GLU A 40 28.81 -12.58 10.02
N HIS A 41 28.82 -13.24 11.19
CA HIS A 41 27.66 -13.28 12.06
C HIS A 41 27.25 -11.88 12.54
N ALA A 42 28.21 -11.06 12.97
CA ALA A 42 27.97 -9.68 13.38
C ALA A 42 27.36 -8.84 12.23
N ARG A 43 27.87 -8.99 11.02
CA ARG A 43 27.31 -8.34 9.82
C ARG A 43 25.88 -8.78 9.54
N GLN A 44 25.59 -10.07 9.59
CA GLN A 44 24.23 -10.59 9.37
C GLN A 44 23.24 -10.12 10.44
N VAL A 45 23.66 -10.03 11.70
CA VAL A 45 22.82 -9.49 12.77
C VAL A 45 22.53 -8.01 12.51
N ALA A 46 23.55 -7.22 12.20
CA ALA A 46 23.38 -5.79 11.90
C ALA A 46 22.48 -5.55 10.68
N GLU A 47 22.60 -6.36 9.62
CA GLU A 47 21.73 -6.27 8.44
C GLU A 47 20.28 -6.62 8.77
N LYS A 48 20.05 -7.68 9.55
CA LYS A 48 18.71 -8.06 10.01
C LYS A 48 18.07 -6.96 10.86
N GLU A 49 18.84 -6.33 11.74
CA GLU A 49 18.36 -5.22 12.55
C GLU A 49 18.01 -4.00 11.68
N LYS A 50 18.86 -3.64 10.71
CA LYS A 50 18.56 -2.57 9.74
C LYS A 50 17.28 -2.86 8.96
N ARG A 51 17.12 -4.08 8.45
CA ARG A 51 15.91 -4.48 7.74
C ARG A 51 14.67 -4.45 8.62
N LYS A 52 14.79 -4.85 9.89
CA LYS A 52 13.70 -4.76 10.86
C LYS A 52 13.29 -3.31 11.11
N GLN A 53 14.25 -2.42 11.35
CA GLN A 53 13.99 -0.99 11.56
C GLN A 53 13.33 -0.35 10.33
N ALA A 54 13.83 -0.64 9.12
CA ALA A 54 13.22 -0.14 7.88
C ALA A 54 11.77 -0.60 7.71
N ARG A 55 11.48 -1.88 8.04
CA ARG A 55 10.10 -2.41 8.02
C ARG A 55 9.20 -1.72 9.03
N GLU A 56 9.68 -1.48 10.25
CA GLU A 56 8.91 -0.80 11.30
C GLU A 56 8.60 0.65 10.91
N GLN A 57 9.59 1.38 10.38
CA GLN A 57 9.40 2.74 9.87
C GLN A 57 8.38 2.77 8.73
N LYS A 58 8.49 1.85 7.76
CA LYS A 58 7.52 1.72 6.66
C LYS A 58 6.12 1.40 7.17
N ALA A 59 6.00 0.46 8.11
CA ALA A 59 4.71 0.09 8.69
C ALA A 59 4.05 1.28 9.40
N SER A 60 4.84 2.06 10.14
CA SER A 60 4.35 3.28 10.80
C SER A 60 3.89 4.33 9.79
N ALA A 61 4.71 4.65 8.78
CA ALA A 61 4.35 5.61 7.73
C ALA A 61 3.10 5.17 6.95
N MET A 62 2.99 3.87 6.63
CA MET A 62 1.81 3.31 5.98
C MET A 62 0.56 3.38 6.86
N SER A 63 0.67 3.19 8.17
CA SER A 63 -0.45 3.34 9.10
C SER A 63 -0.98 4.78 9.11
N GLN A 64 -0.07 5.75 9.26
CA GLN A 64 -0.43 7.17 9.24
C GLN A 64 -1.11 7.57 7.93
N TRP A 65 -0.54 7.13 6.80
CA TRP A 65 -1.13 7.38 5.49
C TRP A 65 -2.54 6.77 5.35
N LYS A 66 -2.78 5.57 5.88
CA LYS A 66 -4.11 4.94 5.86
C LYS A 66 -5.13 5.76 6.64
N ASP A 67 -4.76 6.23 7.83
CA ASP A 67 -5.66 7.03 8.68
C ASP A 67 -6.02 8.37 8.02
N GLU A 68 -5.02 9.06 7.46
CA GLU A 68 -5.23 10.31 6.73
C GLU A 68 -6.07 10.12 5.47
N ASN A 69 -5.80 9.07 4.69
CA ASN A 69 -6.56 8.78 3.49
C ASN A 69 -8.00 8.39 3.82
N ALA A 70 -8.25 7.62 4.89
CA ALA A 70 -9.60 7.30 5.34
C ALA A 70 -10.38 8.57 5.74
N ALA A 71 -9.75 9.49 6.46
CA ALA A 71 -10.36 10.78 6.80
C ALA A 71 -10.68 11.61 5.54
N ARG A 72 -9.76 11.67 4.58
CA ARG A 72 -9.99 12.32 3.27
C ARG A 72 -11.18 11.71 2.53
N VAL A 73 -11.22 10.38 2.41
CA VAL A 73 -12.30 9.66 1.73
C VAL A 73 -13.64 9.97 2.39
N LYS A 74 -13.70 9.97 3.73
CA LYS A 74 -14.91 10.34 4.47
C LYS A 74 -15.39 11.75 4.12
N ARG A 75 -14.49 12.76 4.18
CA ARG A 75 -14.83 14.15 3.81
C ARG A 75 -15.36 14.24 2.38
N ASN A 76 -14.69 13.57 1.44
CA ASN A 76 -15.11 13.54 0.04
C ASN A 76 -16.48 12.88 -0.15
N ASN A 77 -16.78 11.82 0.60
CA ASN A 77 -18.09 11.18 0.58
C ASN A 77 -19.19 12.11 1.13
N ASP A 78 -18.91 12.81 2.23
CA ASP A 78 -19.85 13.78 2.81
C ASP A 78 -20.13 14.93 1.82
N CYS A 79 -19.09 15.43 1.15
CA CYS A 79 -19.21 16.46 0.11
C CYS A 79 -20.02 15.96 -1.11
N ARG A 80 -19.78 14.72 -1.57
CA ARG A 80 -20.55 14.07 -2.64
C ARG A 80 -22.01 13.90 -2.25
N ALA A 81 -22.29 13.48 -1.02
CA ALA A 81 -23.65 13.30 -0.51
C ALA A 81 -24.41 14.63 -0.47
N ALA A 82 -23.80 15.70 0.08
CA ALA A 82 -24.39 17.04 0.12
C ALA A 82 -24.63 17.62 -1.28
N HIS A 83 -23.73 17.37 -2.23
CA HIS A 83 -23.93 17.78 -3.62
C HIS A 83 -25.08 17.01 -4.27
N LYS A 84 -25.17 15.70 -4.06
CA LYS A 84 -26.25 14.86 -4.58
C LYS A 84 -27.62 15.31 -4.05
N THR A 85 -27.73 15.68 -2.77
CA THR A 85 -28.98 16.22 -2.20
C THR A 85 -29.33 17.57 -2.83
N ALA A 86 -28.39 18.50 -2.92
CA ALA A 86 -28.60 19.81 -3.54
C ALA A 86 -29.02 19.68 -5.02
N VAL A 87 -28.39 18.78 -5.78
CA VAL A 87 -28.76 18.52 -7.18
C VAL A 87 -30.16 17.93 -7.27
N LYS A 88 -30.55 17.05 -6.34
CA LYS A 88 -31.90 16.48 -6.29
C LYS A 88 -32.95 17.56 -6.02
N GLU A 89 -32.71 18.45 -5.07
CA GLU A 89 -33.61 19.57 -4.74
C GLU A 89 -33.74 20.54 -5.91
N TRP A 90 -32.62 20.89 -6.55
CA TRP A 90 -32.63 21.71 -7.75
C TRP A 90 -33.44 21.05 -8.88
N LYS A 91 -33.26 19.74 -9.12
CA LYS A 91 -34.02 19.00 -10.15
C LYS A 91 -35.52 18.98 -9.86
N THR A 92 -35.92 18.77 -8.59
CA THR A 92 -37.35 18.73 -8.23
C THR A 92 -38.00 20.10 -8.38
N GLU A 93 -37.33 21.17 -7.95
CA GLU A 93 -37.83 22.54 -8.11
C GLU A 93 -37.85 22.96 -9.59
N ALA A 94 -36.80 22.65 -10.36
CA ALA A 94 -36.77 22.92 -11.79
C ALA A 94 -37.92 22.22 -12.53
N ARG A 95 -38.26 20.98 -12.12
CA ARG A 95 -39.41 20.25 -12.67
C ARG A 95 -40.73 20.94 -12.32
N LYS A 96 -40.93 21.36 -11.07
CA LYS A 96 -42.14 22.11 -10.65
C LYS A 96 -42.26 23.44 -11.38
N ALA A 97 -41.17 24.19 -11.47
CA ALA A 97 -41.12 25.47 -12.18
C ALA A 97 -41.51 25.31 -13.65
N ARG A 98 -41.03 24.24 -14.32
CA ARG A 98 -41.44 23.91 -15.69
C ARG A 98 -42.93 23.56 -15.80
N GLN A 99 -43.50 22.81 -14.86
CA GLN A 99 -44.93 22.49 -14.85
C GLN A 99 -45.81 23.74 -14.66
N GLU A 100 -45.33 24.69 -13.86
CA GLU A 100 -46.02 25.95 -13.56
C GLU A 100 -45.69 27.07 -14.58
N ASN A 101 -44.91 26.79 -15.63
CA ASN A 101 -44.41 27.77 -16.61
C ASN A 101 -43.74 29.01 -15.99
N ARG A 102 -43.03 28.83 -14.87
CA ARG A 102 -42.25 29.87 -14.19
C ARG A 102 -40.75 29.58 -14.24
N PRO A 103 -39.87 30.58 -14.07
CA PRO A 103 -38.44 30.33 -13.94
C PRO A 103 -38.13 29.56 -12.64
N CYS A 104 -37.10 28.70 -12.69
CA CYS A 104 -36.58 28.02 -11.52
C CYS A 104 -35.93 29.06 -10.59
N ARG A 105 -36.29 29.04 -9.30
CA ARG A 105 -35.76 29.97 -8.31
C ARG A 105 -34.42 29.53 -7.71
N LEU A 106 -34.11 28.23 -7.82
CA LEU A 106 -32.87 27.66 -7.33
C LEU A 106 -31.82 27.66 -8.44
N GLU A 107 -30.63 28.15 -8.11
CA GLU A 107 -29.47 28.02 -8.96
C GLU A 107 -29.00 26.56 -9.02
N LYS A 108 -28.45 26.17 -10.16
CA LYS A 108 -27.90 24.82 -10.30
C LYS A 108 -26.66 24.70 -9.42
N PRO A 109 -26.55 23.64 -8.59
CA PRO A 109 -25.35 23.42 -7.80
C PRO A 109 -24.09 23.40 -8.68
N GLY A 110 -23.04 24.09 -8.23
CA GLY A 110 -21.76 24.19 -8.94
C GLY A 110 -21.02 22.85 -9.06
N LYS A 111 -19.84 22.87 -9.70
CA LYS A 111 -18.98 21.69 -9.77
C LYS A 111 -18.45 21.35 -8.37
N LEU A 112 -18.47 20.06 -8.02
CA LEU A 112 -17.93 19.58 -6.76
C LEU A 112 -16.41 19.67 -6.76
N VAL A 113 -15.84 20.27 -5.70
CA VAL A 113 -14.39 20.27 -5.45
C VAL A 113 -14.11 19.14 -4.47
N ILE A 114 -13.34 18.15 -4.93
CA ILE A 114 -12.97 16.95 -4.16
C ILE A 114 -11.49 17.05 -3.80
N GLU A 115 -11.13 16.64 -2.59
CA GLU A 115 -9.73 16.62 -2.15
C GLU A 115 -8.93 15.55 -2.92
N PRO A 116 -7.76 15.91 -3.51
CA PRO A 116 -6.93 14.98 -4.26
C PRO A 116 -6.35 13.86 -3.38
N PRO A 117 -5.98 12.71 -3.95
CA PRO A 117 -5.40 11.61 -3.18
C PRO A 117 -4.07 12.00 -2.52
N ILE A 118 -3.88 11.55 -1.29
CA ILE A 118 -2.61 11.72 -0.56
C ILE A 118 -1.60 10.72 -1.13
N PRO A 119 -0.39 11.15 -1.52
CA PRO A 119 0.61 10.25 -2.08
C PRO A 119 0.99 9.16 -1.07
N LYS A 120 1.00 7.91 -1.54
CA LYS A 120 1.38 6.77 -0.73
C LYS A 120 2.89 6.83 -0.41
N PRO A 121 3.32 6.54 0.82
CA PRO A 121 4.75 6.52 1.14
C PRO A 121 5.48 5.52 0.23
N TYR A 122 6.48 6.02 -0.50
CA TYR A 122 7.26 5.27 -1.48
C TYR A 122 8.19 4.26 -0.80
N SER A 123 8.44 3.12 -1.45
CA SER A 123 9.50 2.19 -1.02
C SER A 123 10.44 1.89 -2.18
N GLU A 124 11.72 2.21 -2.01
CA GLU A 124 12.77 1.97 -3.02
C GLU A 124 13.27 0.52 -3.10
N GLU A 125 12.85 -0.36 -2.21
CA GLU A 125 13.34 -1.74 -2.20
C GLU A 125 12.49 -2.65 -3.11
N THR A 126 13.06 -2.95 -4.28
CA THR A 126 13.12 -4.26 -4.97
C THR A 126 11.91 -5.19 -4.86
N GLY A 127 11.40 -5.61 -6.03
CA GLY A 127 10.27 -6.52 -6.22
C GLY A 127 10.24 -7.76 -5.31
N ASP A 128 9.03 -8.28 -5.16
CA ASP A 128 8.60 -9.36 -4.26
C ASP A 128 8.34 -8.95 -2.80
N ASP A 129 7.19 -8.33 -2.58
CA ASP A 129 6.31 -8.71 -1.47
C ASP A 129 4.93 -8.09 -1.75
N ALA A 130 4.16 -8.83 -2.56
CA ALA A 130 2.75 -8.57 -2.82
C ALA A 130 1.94 -8.90 -1.56
N ASP A 131 1.98 -8.04 -0.56
CA ASP A 131 0.92 -7.97 0.44
C ASP A 131 -0.24 -7.22 -0.22
N VAL A 132 -0.98 -7.95 -1.05
CA VAL A 132 -2.27 -7.54 -1.60
C VAL A 132 -3.24 -7.48 -0.43
N VAL A 133 -3.16 -6.39 0.34
CA VAL A 133 -4.33 -5.92 1.06
C VAL A 133 -5.25 -5.41 -0.02
N GLN A 134 -6.15 -6.30 -0.43
CA GLN A 134 -7.25 -6.02 -1.34
C GLN A 134 -8.12 -4.97 -0.63
N ASP A 135 -7.78 -3.70 -0.85
CA ASP A 135 -8.65 -2.58 -0.52
C ASP A 135 -9.79 -2.66 -1.53
N GLU A 136 -10.81 -3.44 -1.18
CA GLU A 136 -12.12 -3.49 -1.85
C GLU A 136 -12.88 -2.18 -1.64
N ASN A 137 -12.20 -1.05 -1.81
CA ASN A 137 -12.86 0.20 -2.13
C ASN A 137 -12.88 0.31 -3.64
N ASP A 138 -13.58 -0.66 -4.24
CA ASP A 138 -14.09 -0.57 -5.59
C ASP A 138 -14.91 0.72 -5.60
N GLU A 139 -14.31 1.80 -6.10
CA GLU A 139 -15.05 3.00 -6.46
C GLU A 139 -16.06 2.52 -7.50
N GLN A 140 -17.22 2.09 -7.04
CA GLN A 140 -18.38 1.82 -7.86
C GLN A 140 -18.79 3.19 -8.42
N ILE A 141 -18.15 3.54 -9.53
CA ILE A 141 -18.55 4.65 -10.36
C ILE A 141 -19.89 4.20 -10.94
N ASP A 142 -20.98 4.50 -10.24
CA ASP A 142 -22.34 4.42 -10.77
C ASP A 142 -22.44 5.41 -11.93
N LEU A 143 -21.94 5.00 -13.09
CA LEU A 143 -22.31 5.54 -14.39
C LEU A 143 -23.72 5.04 -14.69
N ASP A 144 -24.69 5.61 -13.98
CA ASP A 144 -26.10 5.59 -14.38
C ASP A 144 -26.20 6.45 -15.65
N ASP A 145 -25.90 5.82 -16.78
CA ASP A 145 -26.08 6.33 -18.12
C ASP A 145 -27.59 6.34 -18.42
N GLY A 146 -28.28 7.30 -17.80
CA GLY A 146 -29.66 7.62 -18.11
C GLY A 146 -29.76 8.25 -19.49
N ASN A 147 -29.76 7.41 -20.53
CA ASN A 147 -30.17 7.82 -21.87
C ASN A 147 -30.95 6.70 -22.58
N GLY A 148 -32.25 6.90 -22.72
CA GLY A 148 -33.16 5.99 -23.41
C GLY A 148 -34.62 6.34 -23.18
N SER A 149 -34.98 7.62 -23.39
CA SER A 149 -36.38 8.00 -23.62
C SER A 149 -36.69 7.82 -25.10
N GLU A 150 -37.60 6.92 -25.41
CA GLU A 150 -38.56 7.03 -26.52
C GLU A 150 -39.96 6.88 -25.93
#